data_AF-A0A562JTQ7-F1
#
_entry.id   AF-A0A562JTQ7-F1
#
_cell.length_a   1.000
_cell.length_b   1.000
_cell.length_c   1.000
_cell.angle_alpha   90.00
_cell.angle_beta   90.00
_cell.angle_gamma   90.00
#
_symmetry.space_group_name_H-M   'P 1'
#
loop_
_entity.id
_entity.type
_entity.pdbx_description
1 polymer ?
#
loop_
_entity_poly.entity_id
_entity_poly.type
_entity_poly.pdbx_seq_one_letter_code
_entity_poly.pdbx_strand_id
1 'polypeptide(L)' 'MRLKGRKILSLVDYDFEDLELWYPILRLQEEGADVHLTGEHANEKYIRSACNFPLFL' A
#
# COMPACT_ATOMS: atom_id res chain seq x y z
N MET A 1 10.23 1.75 -18.23
CA MET A 1 9.76 1.53 -16.85
C MET A 1 10.19 0.13 -16.44
N ARG A 2 10.93 -0.01 -15.34
CA ARG A 2 11.63 -1.26 -15.01
C ARG A 2 10.70 -2.33 -14.42
N LEU A 3 9.60 -1.93 -13.79
CA LEU A 3 8.72 -2.83 -13.03
C LEU A 3 7.37 -3.05 -13.71
N LYS A 4 7.24 -2.68 -14.99
CA LYS A 4 6.01 -2.84 -15.77
C LYS A 4 5.50 -4.28 -15.76
N GLY A 5 4.26 -4.48 -15.31
CA GLY A 5 3.60 -5.79 -15.28
C GLY A 5 4.01 -6.69 -14.11
N ARG A 6 4.80 -6.16 -13.16
CA ARG A 6 5.07 -6.85 -11.89
C ARG A 6 3.97 -6.51 -10.89
N LYS A 7 3.50 -7.53 -10.17
CA LYS A 7 2.59 -7.39 -9.04
C LYS A 7 3.39 -7.36 -7.76
N ILE A 8 3.14 -6.39 -6.90
CA ILE A 8 3.83 -6.19 -5.63
C ILE A 8 2.78 -6.14 -4.53
N LEU A 9 3.00 -6.92 -3.47
CA LEU A 9 2.16 -6.94 -2.30
C LEU A 9 2.83 -6.11 -1.20
N SER A 10 2.12 -5.14 -0.65
CA SER A 10 2.55 -4.33 0.48
C SER A 10 1.68 -4.69 1.68
N LEU A 11 2.31 -5.28 2.69
CA LEU A 11 1.67 -5.66 3.95
C LEU A 11 1.72 -4.47 4.89
N VAL A 12 0.55 -4.09 5.40
CA VAL A 12 0.40 -3.01 6.38
C VAL A 12 -0.22 -3.55 7.65
N ASP A 13 0.26 -3.05 8.79
CA ASP A 13 -0.26 -3.36 10.12
C ASP A 13 -0.70 -2.04 10.80
N TYR A 14 -1.45 -2.10 11.88
CA TYR A 14 -2.05 -0.96 12.57
C TYR A 14 -1.07 0.16 12.99
N ASP A 15 0.21 -0.14 13.14
CA ASP A 15 1.25 0.79 13.59
C ASP A 15 2.19 1.26 12.46
N PHE A 16 1.69 1.45 11.24
CA PHE A 16 2.49 1.97 10.13
C PHE A 16 2.70 3.50 10.24
N GLU A 17 3.81 4.01 9.68
CA GLU A 17 4.04 5.44 9.48
C GLU A 17 3.67 5.84 8.04
N ASP A 18 2.89 6.92 7.89
CA ASP A 18 2.30 7.31 6.60
C ASP A 18 3.36 7.53 5.51
N LEU A 19 4.46 8.20 5.86
CA LEU A 19 5.55 8.50 4.92
C LEU A 19 6.29 7.24 4.46
N GLU A 20 6.49 6.28 5.37
CA GLU A 20 7.17 5.02 5.08
C GLU A 20 6.33 4.11 4.19
N LEU A 21 5.00 4.17 4.34
CA LEU A 21 4.08 3.42 3.49
C LEU A 21 3.97 4.01 2.08
N TRP A 22 3.74 5.32 1.97
CA TRP A 22 3.41 5.94 0.68
C TRP A 22 4.61 6.10 -0.26
N TYR A 23 5.79 6.42 0.27
CA TYR A 23 6.94 6.69 -0.56
C TYR A 23 7.34 5.50 -1.46
N PRO A 24 7.40 4.24 -0.96
CA PRO A 24 7.61 3.07 -1.79
C PRO A 24 6.48 2.81 -2.78
N ILE A 25 5.21 2.94 -2.36
CA ILE A 25 4.05 2.66 -3.22
C ILE A 25 4.05 3.58 -4.44
N LEU A 26 4.20 4.88 -4.21
CA LEU A 26 4.24 5.87 -5.28
C LEU A 26 5.40 5.61 -6.23
N ARG A 27 6.59 5.31 -5.70
CA ARG A 27 7.77 5.02 -6.53
C ARG A 27 7.61 3.74 -7.36
N LEU A 28 6.99 2.71 -6.80
CA LEU A 28 6.70 1.46 -7.50
C LEU A 28 5.67 1.66 -8.62
N GLN A 29 4.64 2.46 -8.37
CA GLN A 29 3.64 2.83 -9.38
C GLN A 29 4.25 3.69 -10.50
N GLU A 30 5.12 4.65 -10.18
CA GLU A 30 5.91 5.42 -11.15
C GLU A 30 6.80 4.54 -12.04
N GLU A 31 7.26 3.39 -11.54
CA GLU A 31 8.02 2.40 -12.29
C GLU A 31 7.12 1.35 -13.00
N GLY A 32 5.80 1.52 -12.92
CA GLY A 32 4.79 0.73 -13.63
C GLY A 32 4.41 -0.59 -12.97
N ALA A 33 4.73 -0.74 -11.68
CA ALA A 33 4.30 -1.89 -10.89
C ALA A 33 2.83 -1.77 -10.48
N ASP A 34 2.17 -2.91 -10.37
CA ASP A 34 0.82 -3.05 -9.84
C ASP A 34 0.91 -3.38 -8.35
N VAL A 35 0.61 -2.40 -7.49
CA VAL A 35 0.82 -2.48 -6.03
C VAL A 35 -0.51 -2.75 -5.33
N HIS A 36 -0.57 -3.86 -4.59
CA HIS A 36 -1.72 -4.25 -3.77
C HIS A 36 -1.38 -4.04 -2.30
N LEU A 37 -2.28 -3.38 -1.56
CA LEU A 37 -2.13 -3.12 -0.13
C LEU A 37 -3.02 -4.10 0.65
N THR A 38 -2.42 -4.93 1.49
CA THR A 38 -3.14 -5.93 2.28
C THR A 38 -2.80 -5.81 3.75
N GLY A 39 -3.81 -5.95 4.61
CA GLY A 39 -3.63 -6.06 6.06
C GLY A 39 -3.73 -7.50 6.56
N GLU A 40 -3.48 -7.69 7.86
CA GLU A 40 -3.67 -8.98 8.56
C GLU A 40 -5.11 -9.52 8.41
N HIS A 41 -6.09 -8.62 8.42
CA HIS A 41 -7.50 -8.98 8.34
C HIS A 41 -8.15 -8.45 7.05
N ALA A 42 -8.90 -9.34 6.41
CA ALA A 42 -9.69 -9.01 5.23
C ALA A 42 -10.83 -8.04 5.56
N ASN A 43 -11.05 -7.04 4.70
CA ASN A 43 -12.08 -5.98 4.85
C ASN A 43 -11.87 -5.02 6.02
N GLU A 44 -10.71 -5.01 6.66
CA GLU A 44 -10.43 -4.04 7.73
C GLU A 44 -9.85 -2.74 7.17
N LYS A 45 -10.32 -1.62 7.73
CA LYS A 45 -9.77 -0.30 7.44
C LYS A 45 -8.72 0.02 8.49
N TYR A 46 -7.46 -0.01 8.07
CA TYR A 46 -6.34 0.44 8.87
C TYR A 46 -6.30 1.97 8.81
N ILE A 47 -6.77 2.63 9.86
CA ILE A 47 -6.83 4.10 9.96
C ILE A 47 -5.86 4.54 11.05
N ARG A 48 -4.76 5.18 10.66
CA ARG A 48 -3.97 6.04 11.54
C ARG A 48 -4.38 7.49 11.28
N SER A 49 -4.37 8.29 12.34
CA SER A 49 -4.97 9.64 12.46
C SER A 49 -5.07 10.43 11.14
N ALA A 50 -6.31 10.75 10.75
CA ALA A 50 -6.72 11.64 9.64
C ALA A 50 -6.71 11.11 8.19
N CYS A 51 -6.23 9.90 7.88
CA CYS A 51 -6.29 9.37 6.50
C CYS A 51 -7.27 8.20 6.36
N ASN A 52 -8.43 8.45 5.74
CA ASN A 52 -9.51 7.48 5.55
C ASN A 52 -9.36 6.76 4.20
N PHE A 53 -8.39 5.83 4.07
CA PHE A 53 -8.19 5.09 2.82
C PHE A 53 -8.90 3.73 2.84
N PRO A 54 -9.63 3.36 1.75
CA PRO A 54 -10.09 1.99 1.58
C PRO A 54 -8.89 1.09 1.28
N LEU A 55 -8.56 0.17 2.20
CA LEU A 55 -7.76 -0.99 1.85
C LEU A 55 -8.58 -1.83 0.87
N PHE A 56 -8.15 -1.89 -0.38
CA PHE A 56 -8.69 -2.84 -1.33
C PHE A 56 -7.97 -4.17 -1.13
N LEU A 57 -8.75 -5.13 -0.62
CA LEU A 57 -8.47 -6.56 -0.60
C LEU A 57 -7.83 -7.07 -1.90
#